data_AF-T0ZH25-F1
#
_entry.id   AF-T0ZH25-F1
#
_cell.length_a   1.000
_cell.length_b   1.000
_cell.length_c   1.000
_cell.angle_alpha   90.00
_cell.angle_beta   90.00
_cell.angle_gamma   90.00
#
_symmetry.space_group_name_H-M   'P 1'
#
loop_
_entity.id
_entity.type
_entity.pdbx_description
1 polymer ?
#
loop_
_entity_poly.entity_id
_entity_poly.type
_entity_poly.pdbx_seq_one_letter_code
_entity_poly.pdbx_strand_id
1 'polypeptide(L)'
;ICPQATAEIPRNVGHPLASARRLIELLGHQYPDHTLHVVGDAAYASQALRGLPDNITWTTRLRKNAALYRLAPARTGRRGRPRTKGNRLPQLAKLAVSMPWAAAEVTRYGTTTAVELAHRQCLWYTPFGPQVVQLVMVRELSHTGYDVALVSTDLRATAPEIVERYASRCRPLDTPVPR
;
A
#
# COMPACT_ATOMS: atom_id res chain seq x y z
N ILE A 1 -5.75 13.73 -10.48
CA ILE A 1 -4.61 13.23 -9.66
C ILE A 1 -3.97 14.46 -9.01
N CYS A 2 -4.34 14.76 -7.76
CA CYS A 2 -4.06 16.03 -7.07
C CYS A 2 -2.57 16.45 -7.10
N PRO A 3 -2.25 17.77 -7.13
CA PRO A 3 -0.88 18.26 -7.07
C PRO A 3 -0.26 17.98 -5.68
N GLN A 4 1.03 17.62 -5.65
CA GLN A 4 1.76 17.37 -4.40
C GLN A 4 2.32 18.69 -3.87
N ALA A 5 1.96 19.06 -2.65
CA ALA A 5 2.64 20.12 -1.92
C ALA A 5 3.86 19.52 -1.19
N THR A 6 5.05 20.03 -1.50
CA THR A 6 6.30 19.67 -0.83
C THR A 6 6.43 20.51 0.43
N ALA A 7 6.16 19.94 1.60
CA ALA A 7 6.50 20.58 2.87
C ALA A 7 7.88 20.11 3.33
N GLU A 8 8.82 21.03 3.50
CA GLU A 8 10.12 20.75 4.14
C GLU A 8 9.91 20.54 5.64
N ILE A 9 10.36 19.38 6.16
CA ILE A 9 10.27 19.05 7.58
C ILE A 9 11.63 19.29 8.24
N PRO A 10 11.70 20.05 9.36
CA PRO A 10 12.96 20.40 10.03
C PRO A 10 13.67 19.19 10.65
N ARG A 11 15.01 19.25 10.64
CA ARG A 11 15.96 18.14 10.88
C ARG A 11 16.12 17.66 12.34
N ASN A 12 15.35 18.15 13.31
CA ASN A 12 15.58 17.85 14.74
C ASN A 12 14.36 17.36 15.54
N VAL A 13 13.42 16.68 14.87
CA VAL A 13 12.37 15.89 15.53
C VAL A 13 12.58 14.45 15.07
N GLY A 14 12.44 13.46 15.97
CA GLY A 14 12.49 12.05 15.59
C GLY A 14 11.67 11.80 14.31
N HIS A 15 12.18 10.95 13.41
CA HIS A 15 11.66 10.74 12.06
C HIS A 15 10.12 10.80 12.04
N PRO A 16 9.44 11.74 11.35
CA PRO A 16 8.00 12.02 11.51
C PRO A 16 7.08 10.78 11.46
N LEU A 17 7.43 9.83 10.60
CA LEU A 17 6.75 8.54 10.50
C LEU A 17 6.80 7.69 11.79
N ALA A 18 7.87 7.79 12.59
CA ALA A 18 7.98 7.09 13.87
C ALA A 18 6.97 7.63 14.88
N SER A 19 6.80 8.96 14.96
CA SER A 19 5.78 9.57 15.82
C SER A 19 4.36 9.20 15.35
N ALA A 20 4.11 9.27 14.04
CA ALA A 20 2.83 8.85 13.46
C ALA A 20 2.53 7.37 13.76
N ARG A 21 3.52 6.49 13.59
CA ARG A 21 3.40 5.07 13.96
C ARG A 21 3.04 4.92 15.43
N ARG A 22 3.73 5.61 16.33
CA ARG A 22 3.48 5.47 17.76
C ARG A 22 2.06 5.87 18.13
N LEU A 23 1.54 6.95 17.55
CA LEU A 23 0.15 7.37 17.74
C LEU A 23 -0.82 6.27 17.27
N ILE A 24 -0.57 5.68 16.10
CA ILE A 24 -1.41 4.64 15.52
C ILE A 24 -1.37 3.35 16.37
N GLU A 25 -0.21 2.98 16.90
CA GLU A 25 -0.09 1.85 17.84
C GLU A 25 -0.89 2.10 19.11
N LEU A 26 -0.84 3.30 19.68
CA LEU A 26 -1.66 3.66 20.85
C LEU A 26 -3.15 3.53 20.56
N LEU A 27 -3.61 3.99 19.39
CA LEU A 27 -4.99 3.79 18.96
C LEU A 27 -5.31 2.30 18.78
N GLY A 28 -4.41 1.52 18.19
CA GLY A 28 -4.60 0.08 17.98
C GLY A 28 -4.69 -0.69 19.30
N HIS A 29 -3.97 -0.26 20.33
CA HIS A 29 -4.10 -0.80 21.67
C HIS A 29 -5.40 -0.40 22.36
N GLN A 30 -5.89 0.82 22.11
CA GLN A 30 -7.15 1.31 22.70
C GLN A 30 -8.38 0.63 22.09
N TYR A 31 -8.30 0.19 20.82
CA TYR A 31 -9.38 -0.47 20.08
C TYR A 31 -8.93 -1.83 19.53
N PRO A 32 -8.68 -2.84 20.39
CA PRO A 32 -8.12 -4.12 19.97
C PRO A 32 -9.05 -4.91 19.03
N ASP A 33 -10.37 -4.74 19.19
CA ASP A 33 -11.38 -5.42 18.37
C ASP A 33 -11.62 -4.77 17.00
N HIS A 34 -10.94 -3.64 16.74
CA HIS A 34 -11.10 -2.87 15.51
C HIS A 34 -9.84 -2.96 14.67
N THR A 35 -10.02 -3.07 13.35
CA THR A 35 -8.90 -2.96 12.42
C THR A 35 -8.70 -1.49 12.03
N LEU A 36 -7.53 -0.95 12.34
CA LEU A 36 -7.13 0.39 11.94
C LEU A 36 -6.53 0.34 10.53
N HIS A 37 -7.22 0.94 9.58
CA HIS A 37 -6.77 1.06 8.21
C HIS A 37 -6.11 2.42 7.96
N VAL A 38 -4.79 2.45 7.95
CA VAL A 38 -4.00 3.67 7.75
C VAL A 38 -3.74 3.90 6.28
N VAL A 39 -3.95 5.12 5.80
CA VAL A 39 -3.67 5.52 4.42
C VAL A 39 -2.64 6.65 4.42
N GLY A 40 -1.49 6.41 3.80
CA GLY A 40 -0.39 7.37 3.68
C GLY A 40 0.01 7.63 2.23
N ASP A 41 0.74 8.72 2.01
CA ASP A 41 1.44 8.92 0.75
C ASP A 41 2.76 8.11 0.70
N ALA A 42 3.40 8.13 -0.47
CA ALA A 42 4.64 7.39 -0.73
C ALA A 42 5.87 7.92 0.03
N ALA A 43 5.79 9.04 0.74
CA ALA A 43 6.83 9.52 1.66
C ALA A 43 6.71 8.85 3.03
N TYR A 44 5.52 8.39 3.42
CA TYR A 44 5.27 7.66 4.66
C TYR A 44 5.46 6.14 4.50
N ALA A 45 6.54 5.74 3.82
CA ALA A 45 6.92 4.33 3.66
C ALA A 45 8.40 4.15 3.99
N SER A 46 8.70 3.74 5.23
CA SER A 46 10.07 3.46 5.68
C SER A 46 10.13 2.20 6.54
N GLN A 47 11.35 1.79 6.91
CA GLN A 47 11.60 0.66 7.82
C GLN A 47 10.91 0.80 9.18
N ALA A 48 10.49 2.02 9.54
CA ALA A 48 9.69 2.28 10.72
C ALA A 48 8.36 1.52 10.70
N LEU A 49 7.85 1.05 9.55
CA LEU A 49 6.59 0.30 9.43
C LEU A 49 6.74 -1.22 9.58
N ARG A 50 7.90 -1.75 9.99
CA ARG A 50 8.07 -3.20 10.20
C ARG A 50 7.42 -3.68 11.49
N GLY A 51 6.77 -4.84 11.46
CA GLY A 51 6.15 -5.41 12.66
C GLY A 51 5.03 -4.54 13.18
N LEU A 52 4.13 -4.12 12.29
CA LEU A 52 2.86 -3.52 12.72
C LEU A 52 2.03 -4.61 13.43
N PRO A 53 1.28 -4.26 14.48
CA PRO A 53 0.29 -5.15 15.08
C PRO A 53 -0.72 -5.67 14.04
N ASP A 54 -1.28 -6.85 14.28
CA ASP A 54 -2.17 -7.52 13.32
C ASP A 54 -3.47 -6.75 13.05
N ASN A 55 -3.90 -5.92 14.00
CA ASN A 55 -5.08 -5.05 13.86
C ASN A 55 -4.77 -3.72 13.17
N ILE A 56 -3.54 -3.49 12.69
CA ILE A 56 -3.15 -2.28 11.95
C ILE A 56 -2.73 -2.65 10.53
N THR A 57 -3.40 -2.05 9.57
CA THR A 57 -3.04 -2.17 8.15
C THR A 57 -2.59 -0.83 7.60
N TRP A 58 -1.69 -0.87 6.60
CA TRP A 58 -1.12 0.31 5.99
C TRP A 58 -1.24 0.24 4.49
N THR A 59 -1.90 1.24 3.90
CA THR A 59 -2.03 1.42 2.45
C THR A 59 -1.31 2.69 2.02
N THR A 60 -0.45 2.57 1.01
CA THR A 60 0.31 3.71 0.46
C THR A 60 0.46 3.63 -1.05
N ARG A 61 0.66 4.78 -1.70
CA ARG A 61 1.13 4.82 -3.08
C ARG A 61 2.56 4.28 -3.17
N LEU A 62 2.84 3.57 -4.25
CA LEU A 62 4.15 3.04 -4.58
C LEU A 62 4.88 3.96 -5.57
N ARG A 63 6.16 4.25 -5.29
CA ARG A 63 7.01 5.02 -6.23
C ARG A 63 7.37 4.15 -7.45
N LYS A 64 7.53 4.78 -8.62
CA LYS A 64 7.86 4.08 -9.90
C LYS A 64 9.09 3.17 -9.81
N ASN A 65 10.07 3.54 -9.00
CA ASN A 65 11.34 2.83 -8.83
C ASN A 65 11.37 1.90 -7.60
N ALA A 66 10.23 1.63 -6.95
CA ALA A 66 10.18 0.75 -5.80
C ALA A 66 10.67 -0.66 -6.13
N ALA A 67 11.52 -1.21 -5.27
CA ALA A 67 12.02 -2.57 -5.40
C ALA A 67 11.08 -3.56 -4.72
N LEU A 68 10.28 -4.25 -5.54
CA LEU A 68 9.43 -5.36 -5.09
C LEU A 68 10.15 -6.69 -5.30
N TYR A 69 9.79 -7.69 -4.49
CA TYR A 69 10.34 -9.04 -4.54
C TYR A 69 9.22 -10.07 -4.54
N ARG A 70 9.50 -11.24 -5.11
CA ARG A 70 8.64 -12.42 -4.93
C ARG A 70 8.64 -12.87 -3.46
N LEU A 71 7.60 -13.59 -3.08
CA LEU A 71 7.50 -14.23 -1.77
C LEU A 71 8.73 -15.11 -1.48
N ALA A 72 9.02 -15.31 -0.20
CA ALA A 72 10.08 -16.21 0.21
C ALA A 72 9.79 -17.62 -0.35
N PRO A 73 10.80 -18.28 -0.96
CA PRO A 73 10.62 -19.66 -1.42
C PRO A 73 10.40 -20.59 -0.22
N ALA A 74 9.76 -21.74 -0.47
CA ALA A 74 9.60 -22.77 0.54
C ALA A 74 10.96 -23.15 1.17
N ARG A 75 10.94 -23.48 2.47
CA ARG A 75 12.14 -23.93 3.17
C ARG A 75 12.65 -25.21 2.50
N THR A 76 13.94 -25.21 2.16
CA THR A 76 14.59 -26.33 1.47
C THR A 76 15.10 -27.42 2.41
N GLY A 77 14.92 -27.27 3.74
CA GLY A 77 15.40 -28.22 4.76
C GLY A 77 16.92 -28.28 4.94
N ARG A 78 17.70 -27.55 4.12
CA ARG A 78 19.18 -27.55 4.17
C ARG A 78 19.71 -26.70 5.31
N ARG A 79 20.88 -27.07 5.84
CA ARG A 79 21.63 -26.31 6.84
C ARG A 79 21.98 -24.93 6.28
N GLY A 80 21.51 -23.87 6.95
CA GLY A 80 21.73 -22.48 6.57
C GLY A 80 20.57 -21.57 6.93
N ARG A 81 20.78 -20.24 6.88
CA ARG A 81 19.71 -19.27 7.13
C ARG A 81 18.68 -19.34 6.00
N PRO A 82 17.38 -19.60 6.30
CA PRO A 82 16.33 -19.59 5.29
C PRO A 82 16.27 -18.25 4.56
N ARG A 83 15.95 -18.30 3.26
CA ARG A 83 15.76 -17.08 2.46
C ARG A 83 14.52 -16.35 2.95
N THR A 84 14.64 -15.05 3.21
CA THR A 84 13.53 -14.20 3.67
C THR A 84 12.78 -13.50 2.54
N LYS A 85 13.30 -13.57 1.30
CA LYS A 85 12.66 -13.03 0.09
C LYS A 85 13.06 -13.80 -1.16
N GLY A 86 12.17 -13.80 -2.14
CA GLY A 86 12.42 -14.35 -3.47
C GLY A 86 13.18 -13.38 -4.39
N ASN A 87 13.17 -13.70 -5.69
CA ASN A 87 13.81 -12.86 -6.71
C ASN A 87 13.14 -11.49 -6.82
N ARG A 88 13.93 -10.48 -7.18
CA ARG A 88 13.42 -9.12 -7.45
C ARG A 88 12.42 -9.17 -8.61
N LEU A 89 11.28 -8.50 -8.44
CA LEU A 89 10.30 -8.33 -9.51
C LEU A 89 10.80 -7.27 -10.52
N PRO A 90 10.32 -7.32 -11.77
CA PRO A 90 10.54 -6.26 -12.74
C PRO A 90 10.07 -4.89 -12.22
N GLN A 91 10.54 -3.82 -12.86
CA GLN A 91 10.00 -2.47 -12.62
C GLN A 91 8.49 -2.43 -12.87
N LEU A 92 7.78 -1.55 -12.16
CA LEU A 92 6.30 -1.50 -12.19
C LEU A 92 5.72 -1.40 -13.61
N ALA A 93 6.34 -0.60 -14.49
CA ALA A 93 5.89 -0.48 -15.87
C ALA A 93 5.98 -1.81 -16.65
N LYS A 94 7.06 -2.57 -16.46
CA LYS A 94 7.21 -3.91 -17.06
C LYS A 94 6.30 -4.93 -16.40
N LEU A 95 6.10 -4.81 -15.09
CA LEU A 95 5.21 -5.69 -14.34
C LEU A 95 3.76 -5.53 -14.80
N ALA A 96 3.30 -4.29 -14.99
CA ALA A 96 1.97 -3.94 -15.49
C ALA A 96 1.61 -4.63 -16.82
N VAL A 97 2.58 -4.78 -17.73
CA VAL A 97 2.37 -5.47 -19.02
C VAL A 97 2.07 -6.96 -18.85
N SER A 98 2.65 -7.59 -17.82
CA SER A 98 2.55 -9.03 -17.58
C SER A 98 1.41 -9.46 -16.65
N MET A 99 0.64 -8.51 -16.12
CA MET A 99 -0.42 -8.81 -15.16
C MET A 99 -1.79 -8.91 -15.84
N PRO A 100 -2.68 -9.80 -15.36
CA PRO A 100 -4.06 -9.81 -15.80
C PRO A 100 -4.77 -8.56 -15.25
N TRP A 101 -5.42 -7.83 -16.14
CA TRP A 101 -6.24 -6.67 -15.82
C TRP A 101 -7.72 -7.08 -15.87
N ALA A 102 -8.49 -6.64 -14.90
CA ALA A 102 -9.93 -6.84 -14.86
C ALA A 102 -10.63 -5.51 -14.62
N ALA A 103 -11.73 -5.28 -15.34
CA ALA A 103 -12.59 -4.14 -15.09
C ALA A 103 -13.26 -4.28 -13.71
N ALA A 104 -13.32 -3.18 -12.97
CA ALA A 104 -13.99 -3.09 -11.69
C ALA A 104 -14.56 -1.69 -11.51
N GLU A 105 -15.71 -1.61 -10.84
CA GLU A 105 -16.25 -0.34 -10.38
C GLU A 105 -15.62 0.04 -9.05
N VAL A 106 -15.26 1.32 -8.93
CA VAL A 106 -14.70 1.88 -7.71
C VAL A 106 -15.31 3.25 -7.43
N THR A 107 -15.62 3.49 -6.18
CA THR A 107 -16.09 4.79 -5.70
C THR A 107 -14.91 5.68 -5.34
N ARG A 108 -14.71 6.77 -6.07
CA ARG A 108 -13.66 7.76 -5.80
C ARG A 108 -14.29 9.14 -5.73
N TYR A 109 -14.03 9.87 -4.65
CA TYR A 109 -14.51 11.25 -4.48
C TYR A 109 -16.05 11.39 -4.61
N GLY A 110 -16.80 10.37 -4.20
CA GLY A 110 -18.26 10.36 -4.31
C GLY A 110 -18.79 9.92 -5.68
N THR A 111 -17.93 9.63 -6.65
CA THR A 111 -18.31 9.16 -7.98
C THR A 111 -17.87 7.72 -8.19
N THR A 112 -18.80 6.88 -8.63
CA THR A 112 -18.52 5.51 -9.07
C THR A 112 -17.99 5.54 -10.50
N THR A 113 -16.82 4.96 -10.74
CA THR A 113 -16.20 4.93 -12.07
C THR A 113 -15.64 3.54 -12.33
N ALA A 114 -15.80 3.07 -13.57
CA ALA A 114 -15.19 1.83 -14.02
C ALA A 114 -13.71 2.05 -14.34
N VAL A 115 -12.86 1.18 -13.80
CA VAL A 115 -11.41 1.20 -14.00
C VAL A 115 -10.91 -0.21 -14.24
N GLU A 116 -9.69 -0.36 -14.74
CA GLU A 116 -9.02 -1.65 -14.76
C GLU A 116 -8.08 -1.79 -13.57
N LEU A 117 -8.18 -2.92 -12.89
CA LEU A 117 -7.36 -3.28 -11.75
C LEU A 117 -6.54 -4.52 -12.05
N ALA A 118 -5.28 -4.48 -11.65
CA ALA A 118 -4.41 -5.65 -11.59
C ALA A 118 -3.82 -5.74 -10.20
N HIS A 119 -3.80 -6.92 -9.60
CA HIS A 119 -3.27 -7.09 -8.26
C HIS A 119 -2.44 -8.36 -8.11
N ARG A 120 -1.51 -8.34 -7.16
CA ARG A 120 -0.66 -9.48 -6.82
C ARG A 120 -0.08 -9.33 -5.42
N GLN A 121 0.04 -10.45 -4.72
CA GLN A 121 0.81 -10.51 -3.48
C GLN A 121 2.32 -10.56 -3.76
N CYS A 122 3.08 -9.71 -3.06
CA CYS A 122 4.53 -9.61 -3.20
C CYS A 122 5.17 -9.15 -1.88
N LEU A 123 6.48 -8.89 -1.91
CA LEU A 123 7.22 -8.31 -0.78
C LEU A 123 7.75 -6.94 -1.14
N TRP A 124 7.44 -5.94 -0.32
CA TRP A 124 8.15 -4.66 -0.34
C TRP A 124 9.13 -4.60 0.83
N TYR A 125 10.30 -5.19 0.61
CA TYR A 125 11.22 -5.56 1.68
C TYR A 125 11.81 -4.37 2.44
N THR A 126 12.00 -3.23 1.78
CA THR A 126 12.57 -2.06 2.45
C THR A 126 11.64 -1.57 3.56
N PRO A 127 10.37 -1.19 3.32
CA PRO A 127 9.49 -0.71 4.40
C PRO A 127 8.97 -1.81 5.32
N PHE A 128 8.55 -2.96 4.77
CA PHE A 128 7.80 -3.98 5.54
C PHE A 128 8.58 -5.26 5.83
N GLY A 129 9.81 -5.40 5.32
CA GLY A 129 10.62 -6.59 5.56
C GLY A 129 10.04 -7.85 4.90
N PRO A 130 9.97 -9.01 5.61
CA PRO A 130 9.45 -10.25 5.04
C PRO A 130 7.91 -10.33 5.01
N GLN A 131 7.20 -9.30 5.47
CA GLN A 131 5.75 -9.26 5.47
C GLN A 131 5.19 -9.21 4.03
N VAL A 132 4.19 -10.04 3.78
CA VAL A 132 3.45 -10.08 2.51
C VAL A 132 2.61 -8.83 2.38
N VAL A 133 2.64 -8.22 1.20
CA VAL A 133 1.84 -7.04 0.86
C VAL A 133 1.10 -7.27 -0.45
N GLN A 134 -0.07 -6.66 -0.56
CA GLN A 134 -0.88 -6.65 -1.76
C GLN A 134 -0.52 -5.44 -2.62
N LEU A 135 0.04 -5.67 -3.80
CA LEU A 135 0.20 -4.66 -4.84
C LEU A 135 -1.11 -4.56 -5.62
N VAL A 136 -1.64 -3.35 -5.75
CA VAL A 136 -2.80 -3.04 -6.61
C VAL A 136 -2.36 -1.96 -7.59
N MET A 137 -2.42 -2.27 -8.89
CA MET A 137 -2.25 -1.31 -9.97
C MET A 137 -3.60 -0.93 -10.52
N VAL A 138 -3.72 0.35 -10.85
CA VAL A 138 -4.93 0.99 -11.33
C VAL A 138 -4.61 1.64 -12.66
N ARG A 139 -5.52 1.49 -13.62
CA ARG A 139 -5.55 2.32 -14.82
C ARG A 139 -6.98 2.66 -15.22
N GLU A 140 -7.17 3.78 -15.88
CA GLU A 140 -8.44 4.10 -16.53
C GLU A 140 -8.69 3.15 -17.71
N LEU A 141 -9.97 2.99 -18.09
CA LEU A 141 -10.33 2.12 -19.20
C LEU A 141 -9.59 2.55 -20.48
N SER A 142 -9.08 1.57 -21.24
CA SER A 142 -8.35 1.79 -22.50
C SER A 142 -6.96 2.43 -22.36
N HIS A 143 -6.51 2.76 -21.15
CA HIS A 143 -5.13 3.21 -20.94
C HIS A 143 -4.14 2.04 -21.03
N THR A 144 -2.95 2.30 -21.58
CA THR A 144 -1.85 1.34 -21.57
C THR A 144 -0.91 1.59 -20.39
N GLY A 145 -0.46 0.53 -19.74
CA GLY A 145 0.39 0.64 -18.55
C GLY A 145 -0.41 0.75 -17.25
N TYR A 146 -0.04 1.69 -16.38
CA TYR A 146 -0.70 1.95 -15.10
C TYR A 146 -0.67 3.44 -14.75
N ASP A 147 -1.74 3.95 -14.15
CA ASP A 147 -1.86 5.34 -13.70
C ASP A 147 -1.39 5.49 -12.24
N VAL A 148 -1.78 4.53 -11.39
CA VAL A 148 -1.42 4.51 -9.97
C VAL A 148 -1.07 3.08 -9.54
N ALA A 149 -0.03 2.96 -8.73
CA ALA A 149 0.29 1.72 -8.01
C ALA A 149 0.15 1.97 -6.50
N LEU A 150 -0.60 1.10 -5.83
CA LEU A 150 -0.84 1.09 -4.40
C LEU A 150 -0.25 -0.19 -3.80
N VAL A 151 0.21 -0.10 -2.57
CA VAL A 151 0.61 -1.27 -1.76
C VAL A 151 -0.16 -1.22 -0.46
N SER A 152 -0.75 -2.34 -0.07
CA SER A 152 -1.41 -2.51 1.22
C SER A 152 -0.83 -3.70 1.99
N THR A 153 -0.72 -3.59 3.31
CA THR A 153 -0.51 -4.76 4.19
C THR A 153 -1.81 -5.51 4.48
N ASP A 154 -2.96 -4.96 4.08
CA ASP A 154 -4.25 -5.64 4.15
C ASP A 154 -4.35 -6.68 3.03
N LEU A 155 -4.30 -7.96 3.40
CA LEU A 155 -4.41 -9.08 2.46
C LEU A 155 -5.85 -9.62 2.33
N ARG A 156 -6.77 -9.10 3.15
CA ARG A 156 -8.19 -9.50 3.15
C ARG A 156 -9.02 -8.57 2.27
N ALA A 157 -8.61 -7.30 2.17
CA ALA A 157 -9.25 -6.34 1.29
C ALA A 157 -9.07 -6.71 -0.19
N THR A 158 -10.16 -6.54 -0.93
CA THR A 158 -10.20 -6.65 -2.39
C THR A 158 -9.48 -5.47 -3.04
N ALA A 159 -9.11 -5.61 -4.31
CA ALA A 159 -8.45 -4.53 -5.06
C ALA A 159 -9.33 -3.25 -5.14
N PRO A 160 -10.65 -3.33 -5.40
CA PRO A 160 -11.54 -2.16 -5.32
C PRO A 160 -11.51 -1.48 -3.94
N GLU A 161 -11.68 -2.23 -2.86
CA GLU A 161 -11.69 -1.67 -1.49
C GLU A 161 -10.39 -0.92 -1.16
N ILE A 162 -9.23 -1.45 -1.57
CA ILE A 162 -7.94 -0.76 -1.37
C ILE A 162 -7.90 0.57 -2.14
N VAL A 163 -8.45 0.60 -3.34
CA VAL A 163 -8.48 1.80 -4.19
C VAL A 163 -9.43 2.84 -3.63
N GLU A 164 -10.63 2.43 -3.21
CA GLU A 164 -11.63 3.31 -2.60
C GLU A 164 -11.12 3.89 -1.27
N ARG A 165 -10.54 3.03 -0.44
CA ARG A 165 -9.88 3.42 0.82
C ARG A 165 -8.75 4.40 0.55
N TYR A 166 -7.95 4.23 -0.50
CA TYR A 166 -6.92 5.20 -0.84
C TYR A 166 -7.51 6.52 -1.37
N ALA A 167 -8.62 6.47 -2.10
CA ALA A 167 -9.30 7.66 -2.63
C ALA A 167 -9.91 8.52 -1.51
N SER A 168 -10.38 7.90 -0.41
CA SER A 168 -10.93 8.63 0.75
C SER A 168 -9.91 9.54 1.44
N ARG A 169 -8.61 9.33 1.22
CA ARG A 169 -7.53 10.24 1.69
C ARG A 169 -7.72 11.66 1.16
N CYS A 170 -8.18 11.80 -0.08
CA CYS A 170 -8.47 13.08 -0.70
C CYS A 170 -9.99 13.30 -0.69
N ARG A 171 -10.61 13.14 0.48
CA ARG A 171 -12.00 13.54 0.68
C ARG A 171 -12.14 15.04 0.39
N PRO A 172 -12.95 15.46 -0.59
CA PRO A 172 -13.34 16.85 -0.72
C PRO A 172 -14.07 17.27 0.57
N LEU A 173 -13.71 18.43 1.13
CA LEU A 173 -14.26 18.92 2.40
C LEU A 173 -15.81 19.04 2.40
N ASP A 174 -16.45 19.03 1.23
CA ASP A 174 -17.90 19.21 1.06
C ASP A 174 -18.74 17.92 1.07
N THR A 175 -18.17 16.74 1.34
CA THR A 175 -18.98 15.51 1.41
C THR A 175 -19.45 15.20 2.84
N PRO A 176 -20.77 15.12 3.11
CA PRO A 176 -21.30 14.84 4.45
C PRO A 176 -20.80 13.48 4.97
N VAL A 177 -20.39 13.44 6.23
CA VAL A 177 -20.03 12.19 6.92
C VAL A 177 -21.32 11.40 7.12
N PRO A 178 -21.46 10.17 6.57
CA PRO A 178 -22.61 9.34 6.92
C PRO A 178 -22.55 9.07 8.43
N ARG A 179 -23.67 9.34 9.10
CA ARG A 179 -23.87 9.09 10.53
C ARG A 179 -23.93 7.60 10.82
#